data_AF-A0A661PDL3-F1
#
_entry.id   AF-A0A661PDL3-F1
#
_cell.length_a   1.000
_cell.length_b   1.000
_cell.length_c   1.000
_cell.angle_alpha   90.00
_cell.angle_beta   90.00
_cell.angle_gamma   90.00
#
_symmetry.space_group_name_H-M   'P 1'
#
loop_
_entity.id
_entity.type
_entity.pdbx_description
1 polymer ?
#
loop_
_entity_poly.entity_id
_entity_poly.type
_entity_poly.pdbx_seq_one_letter_code
_entity_poly.pdbx_strand_id
1 'polypeptide(L)'
;MKISSADFIKSATRPGNYPPEQFPEIAFAGRSNVGKSSLINVLVNRKSLVRTSSTPGRTQLINFFNINDHFSLVDLPGYGYAKVPLSVKKAWG
;
A
#
# COMPACT_ATOMS: atom_id res chain seq x y z
N MET A 1 -18.83 -5.32 -9.63
CA MET A 1 -17.76 -6.29 -9.95
C MET A 1 -17.56 -7.21 -8.75
N LYS A 2 -17.51 -8.53 -8.94
CA LYS A 2 -17.22 -9.50 -7.85
C LYS A 2 -15.71 -9.78 -7.84
N ILE A 3 -15.06 -9.63 -6.69
CA ILE A 3 -13.64 -9.98 -6.53
C ILE A 3 -13.54 -11.47 -6.23
N SER A 4 -12.81 -12.18 -7.08
CA SER A 4 -12.56 -13.63 -7.00
C SER A 4 -11.10 -13.95 -6.66
N SER A 5 -10.14 -13.10 -7.07
CA SER A 5 -8.72 -13.20 -6.73
C SER A 5 -8.16 -11.84 -6.31
N ALA A 6 -7.19 -11.86 -5.39
CA ALA A 6 -6.60 -10.66 -4.83
C ALA A 6 -5.22 -11.01 -4.26
N ASP A 7 -4.18 -10.91 -5.07
CA ASP A 7 -2.89 -11.52 -4.77
C ASP A 7 -1.81 -10.44 -4.58
N PHE A 8 -0.99 -10.62 -3.55
CA PHE A 8 0.14 -9.72 -3.31
C PHE A 8 1.22 -9.97 -4.36
N ILE A 9 1.59 -8.91 -5.10
CA ILE A 9 2.61 -8.97 -6.14
C ILE A 9 3.97 -8.73 -5.50
N LYS A 10 4.18 -7.52 -4.97
CA LYS A 10 5.49 -7.06 -4.49
C LYS A 10 5.37 -5.81 -3.63
N SER A 11 6.37 -5.62 -2.77
CA SER A 11 6.64 -4.35 -2.10
C SER A 11 7.84 -3.66 -2.74
N ALA A 12 7.72 -2.38 -3.09
CA ALA A 12 8.79 -1.59 -3.68
C ALA A 12 9.25 -0.46 -2.76
N THR A 13 10.57 -0.22 -2.76
CA THR A 13 11.24 0.88 -2.06
C THR A 13 11.50 2.10 -2.94
N ARG A 14 11.54 1.93 -4.26
CA ARG A 14 11.89 2.96 -5.26
C ARG A 14 11.29 2.64 -6.64
N PRO A 15 11.12 3.63 -7.53
CA PRO A 15 10.51 3.45 -8.85
C PRO A 15 11.10 2.32 -9.70
N GLY A 16 12.44 2.18 -9.73
CA GLY A 16 13.08 1.10 -10.48
C GLY A 16 12.77 -0.32 -9.97
N ASN A 17 12.10 -0.48 -8.83
CA ASN A 17 11.72 -1.77 -8.26
C ASN A 17 10.24 -2.13 -8.50
N TYR A 18 9.47 -1.27 -9.18
CA TYR A 18 8.05 -1.47 -9.45
C TYR A 18 7.82 -2.72 -10.32
N PRO A 19 6.70 -3.43 -10.14
CA PRO A 19 6.32 -4.47 -11.09
C PRO A 19 6.05 -3.85 -12.47
N PRO A 20 6.11 -4.64 -13.55
CA PRO A 20 5.68 -4.18 -14.86
C PRO A 20 4.22 -3.73 -14.84
N GLU A 21 3.92 -2.61 -15.51
CA GLU A 21 2.56 -2.08 -15.67
C GLU A 21 1.77 -2.99 -16.62
N GLN A 22 1.04 -3.96 -16.07
CA GLN A 22 0.21 -4.90 -16.85
C GLN A 22 -1.27 -4.51 -16.88
N PHE A 23 -1.74 -3.82 -15.85
CA PHE A 23 -3.15 -3.46 -15.66
C PHE A 23 -3.27 -2.04 -15.10
N PRO A 24 -4.44 -1.37 -15.27
CA PRO A 24 -4.71 -0.10 -14.61
C PRO A 24 -4.48 -0.15 -13.10
N GLU A 25 -3.85 0.88 -12.54
CA GLU A 25 -3.51 0.94 -11.12
C GLU A 25 -4.37 1.96 -10.36
N ILE A 26 -4.80 1.59 -9.15
CA ILE A 26 -5.54 2.46 -8.23
C ILE A 26 -4.73 2.60 -6.93
N ALA A 27 -4.21 3.79 -6.67
CA ALA A 27 -3.38 4.06 -5.51
C ALA A 27 -4.15 4.66 -4.32
N PHE A 28 -3.85 4.18 -3.12
CA PHE A 28 -4.40 4.67 -1.86
C PHE A 28 -3.37 5.48 -1.10
N ALA A 29 -3.58 6.80 -1.01
CA ALA A 29 -2.80 7.71 -0.18
C ALA A 29 -3.62 8.19 1.03
N GLY A 30 -2.94 8.54 2.13
CA GLY A 30 -3.60 9.07 3.33
C GLY A 30 -2.67 9.06 4.54
N ARG A 31 -3.10 9.70 5.63
CA ARG A 31 -2.31 9.77 6.87
C ARG A 31 -2.00 8.39 7.44
N SER A 32 -0.89 8.23 8.15
CA SER A 32 -0.63 6.99 8.89
C SER A 32 -1.78 6.73 9.88
N ASN A 33 -2.20 5.46 10.01
CA ASN A 33 -3.33 5.02 10.84
C ASN A 33 -4.72 5.59 10.48
N VAL A 34 -4.90 6.20 9.30
CA VAL A 34 -6.23 6.64 8.83
C VAL A 34 -7.16 5.48 8.42
N GLY A 35 -6.64 4.26 8.32
CA GLY A 35 -7.43 3.06 8.00
C GLY A 35 -7.32 2.55 6.55
N LYS A 36 -6.35 3.02 5.74
CA LYS A 36 -6.18 2.56 4.33
C LYS A 36 -6.11 1.04 4.20
N SER A 37 -5.27 0.38 4.99
CA SER A 37 -5.11 -1.07 4.93
C SER A 37 -6.39 -1.81 5.33
N SER A 38 -7.18 -1.26 6.25
CA SER A 38 -8.50 -1.78 6.60
C SER A 38 -9.48 -1.61 5.43
N LEU A 39 -9.49 -0.45 4.77
CA LEU A 39 -10.31 -0.21 3.58
C LEU A 39 -9.96 -1.19 2.46
N ILE A 40 -8.67 -1.42 2.18
CA ILE A 40 -8.24 -2.35 1.13
C ILE A 40 -8.71 -3.77 1.45
N ASN A 41 -8.52 -4.25 2.68
CA ASN A 41 -8.98 -5.59 3.11
C ASN A 41 -10.50 -5.77 2.95
N VAL A 42 -11.29 -4.72 3.23
CA VAL A 42 -12.74 -4.70 3.00
C VAL A 42 -13.07 -4.75 1.50
N LEU A 43 -12.40 -3.92 0.69
CA LEU A 43 -12.61 -3.89 -0.75
C LEU A 43 -12.33 -5.25 -1.39
N VAL A 44 -11.21 -5.89 -1.05
CA VAL A 44 -10.82 -7.20 -1.60
C VAL A 44 -11.51 -8.40 -0.95
N ASN A 45 -12.38 -8.16 0.05
CA ASN A 45 -13.04 -9.19 0.85
C ASN A 45 -12.08 -10.25 1.42
N ARG A 46 -10.87 -9.84 1.82
CA ARG A 46 -9.85 -10.71 2.44
C ARG A 46 -9.38 -10.09 3.75
N LYS A 47 -9.42 -10.87 4.84
CA LYS A 47 -9.14 -10.37 6.20
C LYS A 47 -7.67 -10.01 6.48
N SER A 48 -6.73 -10.52 5.69
CA SER A 48 -5.29 -10.42 6.00
C SER A 48 -4.37 -10.22 4.79
N LEU A 49 -4.90 -9.72 3.66
CA LEU A 49 -4.08 -9.48 2.46
C LEU A 49 -3.10 -8.32 2.68
N VAL A 50 -3.60 -7.22 3.24
CA VAL A 50 -2.78 -6.08 3.66
C VAL A 50 -2.58 -6.16 5.16
N ARG A 51 -1.30 -6.17 5.59
CA ARG A 51 -0.96 -6.16 7.02
C ARG A 51 -1.38 -4.83 7.65
N THR A 52 -2.41 -4.88 8.49
CA THR A 52 -2.80 -3.76 9.35
C THR A 52 -1.91 -3.73 10.59
N SER A 53 -1.22 -2.63 10.85
CA SER A 53 -0.50 -2.41 12.12
C SER A 53 -1.01 -1.13 12.77
N SER A 54 -1.25 -1.19 14.07
CA SER A 54 -1.51 0.00 14.89
C SER A 54 -0.26 0.84 15.11
N THR A 55 0.94 0.28 14.87
CA THR A 55 2.22 0.99 14.98
C THR A 55 2.40 1.93 13.78
N PRO A 56 2.42 3.24 14.00
CA PRO A 56 2.64 4.21 12.93
C PRO A 56 4.02 4.02 12.26
N GLY A 57 4.10 4.23 10.94
CA GLY A 57 5.35 4.14 10.18
C GLY A 57 5.81 2.71 9.85
N ARG A 58 4.97 1.69 10.09
CA ARG A 58 5.26 0.29 9.73
C ARG A 58 5.27 0.06 8.22
N THR A 59 4.43 0.77 7.47
CA THR A 59 4.40 0.72 6.00
C THR A 59 5.34 1.78 5.44
N GLN A 60 6.57 1.39 5.13
CA GLN A 60 7.58 2.23 4.45
C GLN A 60 7.70 1.88 2.96
N LEU A 61 7.04 0.81 2.53
CA LEU A 61 7.09 0.28 1.17
C LEU A 61 5.77 0.55 0.46
N ILE A 62 5.85 0.70 -0.86
CA ILE A 62 4.68 0.73 -1.74
C ILE A 62 4.29 -0.73 -2.03
N ASN A 63 3.07 -1.13 -1.70
CA ASN A 63 2.61 -2.51 -1.90
C ASN A 63 1.67 -2.60 -3.10
N PHE A 64 1.91 -3.57 -3.97
CA PHE A 64 1.11 -3.83 -5.17
C PHE A 64 0.31 -5.12 -5.00
N PHE A 65 -0.97 -5.06 -5.34
CA PHE A 65 -1.90 -6.19 -5.29
C PHE A 65 -2.60 -6.34 -6.64
N ASN A 66 -2.56 -7.54 -7.21
CA ASN A 66 -3.29 -7.87 -8.42
C ASN A 66 -4.71 -8.29 -8.06
N ILE A 67 -5.72 -7.67 -8.67
CA ILE A 67 -7.13 -8.00 -8.44
C ILE A 67 -7.74 -8.54 -9.73
N ASN A 68 -8.19 -9.80 -9.69
CA ASN A 68 -8.86 -10.47 -10.81
C ASN A 68 -8.11 -10.45 -12.15
N ASP A 69 -6.80 -10.22 -12.18
CA ASP A 69 -6.03 -9.98 -13.41
C ASP A 69 -6.63 -8.86 -14.28
N HIS A 70 -7.29 -7.88 -13.67
CA HIS A 70 -7.98 -6.79 -14.37
C HIS A 70 -7.48 -5.41 -13.97
N PHE A 71 -7.04 -5.25 -12.71
CA PHE A 71 -6.51 -3.99 -12.19
C PHE A 71 -5.60 -4.28 -10.98
N SER A 72 -4.75 -3.32 -10.66
CA SER A 72 -3.91 -3.38 -9.47
C SER A 72 -4.34 -2.36 -8.42
N LEU A 73 -4.30 -2.76 -7.16
CA LEU A 73 -4.38 -1.84 -6.02
C LEU A 73 -2.98 -1.55 -5.51
N VAL A 74 -2.71 -0.28 -5.21
CA VAL A 74 -1.42 0.19 -4.71
C VAL A 74 -1.60 0.83 -3.35
N ASP A 75 -1.05 0.25 -2.29
CA ASP A 75 -1.03 0.83 -0.95
C ASP A 75 0.22 1.68 -0.78
N LEU A 76 0.02 3.00 -0.71
CA LEU A 76 1.12 3.95 -0.50
C LEU A 76 1.42 4.10 1.00
N PRO A 77 2.70 4.35 1.35
CA PRO A 77 3.08 4.61 2.73
C PRO A 77 2.28 5.82 3.28
N GLY A 78 1.74 5.66 4.49
CA GLY A 78 0.92 6.71 5.08
C GLY A 78 1.76 7.89 5.56
N TYR A 79 1.39 9.11 5.19
CA TYR A 79 2.14 10.33 5.55
C TYR A 79 1.73 10.91 6.92
N GLY A 80 2.52 11.85 7.43
CA GLY A 80 2.10 12.71 8.54
C GLY A 80 2.11 12.12 9.95
N TYR A 81 2.69 10.94 10.20
CA TYR A 81 3.02 10.50 11.57
C TYR A 81 4.53 10.57 11.84
N ALA A 82 4.87 11.45 12.78
CA ALA A 82 6.21 11.98 13.01
C ALA A 82 6.99 11.21 14.08
N LYS A 83 7.24 9.92 13.86
CA LYS A 83 8.33 9.20 14.54
C LYS A 83 9.37 8.67 13.56
N VAL A 84 9.53 9.37 12.43
CA VAL A 84 10.66 9.19 11.53
C VAL A 84 11.89 9.85 12.15
N PRO A 85 13.05 9.15 12.19
CA PRO A 85 14.32 9.75 12.60
C PRO A 85 14.56 11.07 11.87
N LEU A 86 15.20 12.03 12.54
CA LEU A 86 15.52 13.34 11.96
C LEU A 86 16.23 13.24 10.60
N SER A 87 17.02 12.19 10.38
CA SER A 87 17.69 11.90 9.11
C SER A 87 16.72 11.68 7.95
N VAL A 88 15.57 11.03 8.18
CA VAL A 88 14.55 10.78 7.15
C VAL A 88 13.72 12.04 6.91
N LYS A 89 13.42 12.81 7.95
CA LYS A 89 12.74 14.11 7.79
C LYS A 89 13.55 15.08 6.92
N LYS A 90 14.87 15.14 7.12
CA LYS A 90 15.79 15.98 6.32
C LYS A 90 15.84 15.61 4.83
N ALA A 91 15.50 14.38 4.47
CA ALA A 91 15.49 13.94 3.07
C ALA A 91 14.21 14.33 2.32
N TRP A 92 13.18 14.85 3.02
CA TRP A 92 11.90 15.23 2.43
C TRP A 92 11.81 16.72 2.07
N GLY A 93 12.79 17.53 2.48
CA GLY A 93 12.84 18.99 2.31
C GLY A 93 13.64 19.66 3.41
#